data_AF-A0A9X9C0Y0-F1
#
_entry.id   AF-A0A9X9C0Y0-F1
#
_cell.length_a   1.000
_cell.length_b   1.000
_cell.length_c   1.000
_cell.angle_alpha   90.00
_cell.angle_beta   90.00
_cell.angle_gamma   90.00
#
_symmetry.space_group_name_H-M   'P 1'
#
loop_
_entity.id
_entity.type
_entity.pdbx_description
1 polymer ?
#
loop_
_entity_poly.entity_id
_entity_poly.type
_entity_poly.pdbx_seq_one_letter_code
_entity_poly.pdbx_strand_id
1 'polypeptide(L)'
;MNEVISTEVNGVEFDPRYSEIEFTLSEYDSQTDPLNAVDNARDINWHAIREQSAALLEQCFDLHVVLWFMRANLHIDGFSAFYQGIKDIDAKYAEEGATIFPQADMEPSSDSFHAAALGWLATSSCLHEIKNSKIFPDTPLTTDELLNMRLDEQEGKSLHFSEVVKVLGQADSYFAGRNLPSLKEQLALEIDALERVENYANLQAEDYRLDCRQVRDYLKQFNRQLASLEQQELPAERDDAEIDSPDADAPVAMPGKYIRSRQDVILLLDQVLDYFQNYEPSHPAPILIRRSQKMIGMDFATIVEELLPESLASLNQLSGK
;
A
#
# COMPACT_ATOMS: atom_id res chain seq x y z
N MET A 1 35.67 34.92 -6.63
CA MET A 1 36.43 34.22 -5.58
C MET A 1 35.36 33.48 -4.78
N ASN A 2 34.84 32.40 -5.35
CA ASN A 2 33.81 31.58 -4.71
C ASN A 2 34.57 30.47 -4.01
N GLU A 3 34.84 30.66 -2.72
CA GLU A 3 35.17 29.53 -1.87
C GLU A 3 33.96 28.60 -1.92
N VAL A 4 34.18 27.42 -2.50
CA VAL A 4 33.32 26.27 -2.30
C VAL A 4 33.46 25.95 -0.81
N ILE A 5 32.59 26.55 0.00
CA ILE A 5 32.39 26.18 1.40
C ILE A 5 32.15 24.67 1.34
N SER A 6 33.01 23.86 1.97
CA SER A 6 32.83 22.40 1.93
C SER A 6 31.53 22.08 2.67
N THR A 7 30.47 21.83 1.92
CA THR A 7 29.12 21.54 2.41
C THR A 7 29.06 20.27 3.27
N GLU A 8 30.06 19.40 3.16
CA GLU A 8 30.26 18.26 4.07
C GLU A 8 30.47 18.66 5.53
N VAL A 9 30.96 19.88 5.81
CA VAL A 9 31.30 20.32 7.18
C VAL A 9 30.23 21.25 7.78
N ASN A 10 29.50 22.00 6.95
CA ASN A 10 28.61 23.09 7.40
C ASN A 10 27.13 22.87 7.07
N GLY A 11 26.73 21.69 6.59
CA GLY A 11 25.35 21.41 6.19
C GLY A 11 24.93 22.04 4.86
N VAL A 12 23.66 21.85 4.48
CA VAL A 12 23.07 22.29 3.20
C VAL A 12 22.05 23.40 3.33
N GLU A 13 21.81 23.91 4.54
CA GLU A 13 20.82 24.98 4.81
C GLU A 13 21.09 26.31 4.08
N PHE A 14 22.34 26.56 3.68
CA PHE A 14 22.73 27.75 2.91
C PHE A 14 22.60 27.58 1.40
N ASP A 15 22.30 26.38 0.91
CA ASP A 15 22.07 26.15 -0.51
C ASP A 15 20.72 26.75 -0.93
N PRO A 16 20.63 27.55 -2.01
CA PRO A 16 19.36 28.14 -2.45
C PRO A 16 18.24 27.11 -2.66
N ARG A 17 18.57 25.90 -3.09
CA ARG A 17 17.60 24.81 -3.27
C ARG A 17 16.92 24.43 -1.96
N TYR A 18 17.63 24.51 -0.83
CA TYR A 18 17.07 24.17 0.48
C TYR A 18 15.89 25.09 0.81
N SER A 19 16.10 26.42 0.76
CA SER A 19 15.04 27.39 1.04
C SER A 19 13.92 27.39 0.00
N GLU A 20 14.22 27.10 -1.27
CA GLU A 20 13.20 26.97 -2.33
C GLU A 20 12.24 25.80 -2.06
N ILE A 21 12.78 24.63 -1.70
CA ILE A 21 11.98 23.45 -1.35
C ILE A 21 11.18 23.72 -0.06
N GLU A 22 11.82 24.24 0.98
CA GLU A 22 11.18 24.55 2.26
C GLU A 22 10.00 25.51 2.08
N PHE A 23 10.20 26.59 1.32
CA PHE A 23 9.13 27.54 1.00
C PHE A 23 7.98 26.86 0.24
N THR A 24 8.30 26.07 -0.79
CA THR A 24 7.28 25.38 -1.61
C THR A 24 6.44 24.41 -0.78
N LEU A 25 7.08 23.60 0.07
CA LEU A 25 6.38 22.65 0.93
C LEU A 25 5.60 23.34 2.05
N SER A 26 6.11 24.44 2.61
CA SER A 26 5.38 25.24 3.60
C SER A 26 4.11 25.86 3.01
N GLU A 27 4.18 26.40 1.78
CA GLU A 27 3.00 26.88 1.07
C GLU A 27 1.98 25.76 0.87
N TYR A 28 2.43 24.59 0.41
CA TYR A 28 1.57 23.42 0.21
C TYR A 28 0.89 22.96 1.51
N ASP A 29 1.66 22.81 2.59
CA ASP A 29 1.16 22.36 3.89
C ASP A 29 0.13 23.34 4.46
N SER A 30 0.33 24.65 4.26
CA SER A 30 -0.62 25.68 4.69
C SER A 30 -1.97 25.67 3.94
N GLN A 31 -1.97 25.25 2.67
CA GLN A 31 -3.18 25.18 1.82
C GLN A 31 -4.02 23.93 2.11
N THR A 32 -3.40 22.87 2.59
CA THR A 32 -4.09 21.64 2.99
C THR A 32 -4.79 21.74 4.36
N ASP A 33 -4.69 22.89 5.04
CA ASP A 33 -5.47 23.16 6.25
C ASP A 33 -6.96 23.31 5.90
N PRO A 34 -7.86 22.45 6.41
CA PRO A 34 -9.30 22.51 6.15
C PRO A 34 -9.95 23.84 6.58
N LEU A 35 -9.28 24.67 7.39
CA LEU A 35 -9.74 26.02 7.76
C LEU A 35 -9.40 27.10 6.72
N ASN A 36 -8.46 26.84 5.81
CA ASN A 36 -7.94 27.79 4.82
C ASN A 36 -8.09 27.27 3.37
N ALA A 37 -9.04 26.38 3.11
CA ALA A 37 -9.33 25.83 1.79
C ALA A 37 -9.79 26.93 0.80
N VAL A 38 -8.82 27.69 0.29
CA VAL A 38 -8.94 28.52 -0.89
C VAL A 38 -8.66 27.60 -2.07
N ASP A 39 -9.53 27.62 -3.07
CA ASP A 39 -9.52 26.83 -4.33
C ASP A 39 -8.26 27.01 -5.24
N ASN A 40 -7.15 27.51 -4.70
CA ASN A 40 -5.88 27.66 -5.41
C ASN A 40 -4.88 26.63 -4.90
N ALA A 41 -5.18 25.34 -5.06
CA ALA A 41 -4.14 24.32 -5.00
C ALA A 41 -3.16 24.59 -6.15
N ARG A 42 -2.01 25.21 -5.85
CA ARG A 42 -0.92 25.25 -6.84
C ARG A 42 -0.48 23.82 -7.05
N ASP A 43 -0.44 23.37 -8.31
CA ASP A 43 0.16 22.09 -8.68
C ASP A 43 1.63 22.11 -8.26
N ILE A 44 1.92 21.46 -7.15
CA ILE A 44 3.28 21.28 -6.65
C ILE A 44 4.06 20.37 -7.62
N ASN A 45 5.25 20.79 -8.01
CA ASN A 45 6.09 20.00 -8.91
C ASN A 45 6.96 19.03 -8.10
N TRP A 46 6.39 17.86 -7.77
CA TRP A 46 7.09 16.82 -7.02
C TRP A 46 8.37 16.34 -7.71
N HIS A 47 8.43 16.31 -9.05
CA HIS A 47 9.63 15.91 -9.77
C HIS A 47 10.79 16.88 -9.54
N ALA A 48 10.50 18.19 -9.51
CA ALA A 48 11.51 19.20 -9.20
C ALA A 48 12.02 19.07 -7.77
N ILE A 49 11.13 18.85 -6.79
CA ILE A 49 11.52 18.63 -5.39
C ILE A 49 12.43 17.41 -5.28
N ARG A 50 12.06 16.29 -5.93
CA ARG A 50 12.89 15.08 -5.94
C ARG A 50 14.29 15.34 -6.49
N GLU A 51 14.41 16.01 -7.63
CA GLU A 51 15.69 16.30 -8.28
C GLU A 51 16.57 17.19 -7.39
N GLN A 52 16.00 18.26 -6.83
CA GLN A 52 16.73 19.18 -5.98
C GLN A 52 17.14 18.53 -4.66
N SER A 53 16.24 17.79 -3.99
CA SER A 53 16.56 17.06 -2.76
C SER A 53 17.65 16.01 -2.99
N ALA A 54 17.61 15.26 -4.09
CA ALA A 54 18.67 14.31 -4.43
C ALA A 54 20.05 15.00 -4.54
N ALA A 55 20.11 16.14 -5.24
CA ALA A 55 21.35 16.89 -5.42
C ALA A 55 21.86 17.56 -4.13
N LEU A 56 21.00 17.76 -3.12
CA LEU A 56 21.39 18.17 -1.77
C LEU A 56 21.91 16.98 -0.96
N LEU A 57 21.25 15.82 -1.05
CA LEU A 57 21.65 14.59 -0.36
C LEU A 57 22.99 14.02 -0.85
N GLU A 58 23.37 14.29 -2.10
CA GLU A 58 24.72 13.98 -2.61
C GLU A 58 25.83 14.74 -1.88
N GLN A 59 25.51 15.89 -1.28
CA GLN A 59 26.49 16.73 -0.57
C GLN A 59 26.46 16.50 0.94
N CYS A 60 25.27 16.30 1.50
CA CYS A 60 25.07 16.24 2.94
C CYS A 60 23.84 15.39 3.28
N PHE A 61 23.99 14.47 4.22
CA PHE A 61 22.87 13.71 4.75
C PHE A 61 22.12 14.56 5.79
N ASP A 62 21.09 15.25 5.35
CA ASP A 62 20.22 16.10 6.17
C ASP A 62 18.81 15.51 6.26
N LEU A 63 18.29 15.37 7.49
CA LEU A 63 17.01 14.73 7.76
C LEU A 63 15.82 15.50 7.19
N HIS A 64 15.86 16.84 7.11
CA HIS A 64 14.81 17.59 6.43
C HIS A 64 14.79 17.26 4.95
N VAL A 65 15.97 17.23 4.32
CA VAL A 65 16.10 16.93 2.90
C VAL A 65 15.69 15.49 2.59
N VAL A 66 16.04 14.52 3.45
CA VAL A 66 15.57 13.14 3.32
C VAL A 66 14.05 13.07 3.39
N LEU A 67 13.41 13.81 4.31
CA LEU A 67 11.96 13.86 4.38
C LEU A 67 11.33 14.48 3.12
N TRP A 68 11.89 15.57 2.60
CA TRP A 68 11.37 16.18 1.36
C TRP A 68 11.51 15.25 0.17
N PHE A 69 12.65 14.56 0.06
CA PHE A 69 12.88 13.54 -0.96
C PHE A 69 11.87 12.39 -0.82
N MET A 70 11.67 11.89 0.40
CA MET A 70 10.70 10.83 0.71
C MET A 70 9.27 11.25 0.34
N ARG A 71 8.85 12.47 0.71
CA ARG A 71 7.55 13.03 0.35
C ARG A 71 7.39 13.09 -1.17
N ALA A 72 8.36 13.66 -1.89
CA ALA A 72 8.29 13.73 -3.35
C ALA A 72 8.18 12.35 -4.00
N ASN A 73 8.97 11.37 -3.54
CA ASN A 73 8.89 10.00 -4.04
C ASN A 73 7.58 9.31 -3.65
N LEU A 74 6.96 9.64 -2.53
CA LEU A 74 5.65 9.09 -2.15
C LEU A 74 4.56 9.47 -3.17
N HIS A 75 4.62 10.70 -3.71
CA HIS A 75 3.70 11.18 -4.75
C HIS A 75 4.03 10.65 -6.15
N ILE A 76 5.29 10.32 -6.43
CA ILE A 76 5.74 9.87 -7.76
C ILE A 76 5.76 8.35 -7.88
N ASP A 77 6.47 7.70 -6.96
CA ASP A 77 6.80 6.27 -6.98
C ASP A 77 5.85 5.44 -6.10
N GLY A 78 5.11 6.08 -5.19
CA GLY A 78 4.12 5.45 -4.33
C GLY A 78 4.68 4.98 -2.99
N PHE A 79 3.93 4.10 -2.32
CA PHE A 79 4.14 3.68 -0.94
C PHE A 79 5.57 3.20 -0.63
N SER A 80 6.22 2.48 -1.57
CA SER A 80 7.60 1.99 -1.38
C SER A 80 8.64 3.08 -1.12
N ALA A 81 8.35 4.33 -1.50
CA ALA A 81 9.20 5.47 -1.20
C ALA A 81 9.30 5.76 0.31
N PHE A 82 8.20 5.56 1.04
CA PHE A 82 8.18 5.73 2.49
C PHE A 82 9.09 4.69 3.16
N TYR A 83 8.94 3.43 2.76
CA TYR A 83 9.80 2.32 3.21
C TYR A 83 11.28 2.63 2.97
N GLN A 84 11.63 3.01 1.74
CA GLN A 84 13.02 3.29 1.38
C GLN A 84 13.59 4.44 2.20
N GLY A 85 12.85 5.55 2.32
CA GLY A 85 13.30 6.71 3.07
C GLY A 85 13.51 6.41 4.57
N ILE A 86 12.59 5.66 5.21
CA ILE A 86 12.76 5.25 6.61
C ILE A 86 13.96 4.30 6.75
N LYS A 87 14.16 3.37 5.81
CA LYS A 87 15.32 2.47 5.78
C LYS A 87 16.65 3.21 5.60
N ASP A 88 16.68 4.25 4.79
CA ASP A 88 17.88 5.05 4.57
C ASP A 88 18.27 5.81 5.85
N ILE A 89 17.29 6.38 6.57
CA ILE A 89 17.52 7.03 7.87
C ILE A 89 18.00 6.02 8.91
N ASP A 90 17.32 4.87 9.04
CA ASP A 90 17.69 3.78 9.96
C ASP A 90 19.11 3.27 9.68
N ALA A 91 19.47 3.08 8.41
CA ALA A 91 20.81 2.67 8.01
C ALA A 91 21.85 3.74 8.35
N LYS A 92 21.54 5.03 8.15
CA LYS A 92 22.47 6.11 8.47
C LYS A 92 22.73 6.23 9.97
N TYR A 93 21.71 6.06 10.81
CA TYR A 93 21.91 6.03 12.27
C TYR A 93 22.74 4.83 12.73
N ALA A 94 22.69 3.71 12.02
CA ALA A 94 23.46 2.51 12.33
C ALA A 94 24.93 2.58 11.88
N GLU A 95 25.29 3.53 11.02
CA GLU A 95 26.66 3.71 10.51
C GLU A 95 27.54 4.37 11.58
N GLU A 96 28.61 3.68 12.00
CA GLU A 96 29.55 4.20 13.00
C GLU A 96 30.27 5.45 12.49
N GLY A 97 30.14 6.55 13.23
CA GLY A 97 30.77 7.83 12.87
C GLY A 97 30.04 8.61 11.78
N ALA A 98 28.81 8.22 11.42
CA ALA A 98 28.00 8.98 10.48
C ALA A 98 27.66 10.38 10.99
N THR A 99 27.89 11.37 10.14
CA THR A 99 27.42 12.75 10.34
C THR A 99 26.00 12.87 9.80
N ILE A 100 25.05 13.24 10.66
CA ILE A 100 23.64 13.44 10.33
C ILE A 100 23.24 14.86 10.70
N PHE A 101 22.72 15.60 9.72
CA PHE A 101 22.25 16.97 9.89
C PHE A 101 20.72 17.00 10.09
N PRO A 102 20.17 18.03 10.77
CA PRO A 102 20.84 19.20 11.31
C PRO A 102 21.71 18.90 12.53
N GLN A 103 22.78 19.69 12.71
CA GLN A 103 23.63 19.67 13.90
C GLN A 103 23.40 20.95 14.71
N ALA A 104 23.66 20.90 16.02
CA ALA A 104 23.58 22.09 16.85
C ALA A 104 24.87 22.92 16.75
N ASP A 105 24.71 24.25 16.59
CA ASP A 105 25.79 25.20 16.28
C ASP A 105 26.81 25.42 17.42
N MET A 106 26.60 24.83 18.60
CA MET A 106 27.35 25.15 19.82
C MET A 106 28.12 23.94 20.32
N GLU A 107 29.43 24.06 20.59
CA GLU A 107 30.13 23.06 21.41
C GLU A 107 30.10 23.46 22.90
N PRO A 108 29.76 22.55 23.84
CA PRO A 108 29.23 21.20 23.63
C PRO A 108 27.69 21.24 23.58
N SER A 109 27.09 21.02 22.43
CA SER A 109 25.65 20.78 22.31
C SER A 109 25.40 19.31 22.59
N SER A 110 24.85 19.01 23.76
CA SER A 110 24.22 17.72 24.03
C SER A 110 22.95 17.51 23.22
N ASP A 111 22.47 18.56 22.55
CA ASP A 111 21.12 18.67 22.03
C ASP A 111 21.09 18.27 20.56
N SER A 112 20.11 17.45 20.20
CA SER A 112 19.86 17.05 18.83
C SER A 112 18.56 17.66 18.31
N PHE A 113 18.64 18.29 17.15
CA PHE A 113 17.48 18.79 16.41
C PHE A 113 16.83 17.71 15.53
N HIS A 114 17.31 16.46 15.57
CA HIS A 114 16.81 15.38 14.71
C HIS A 114 15.33 15.05 14.94
N ALA A 115 14.88 15.04 16.20
CA ALA A 115 13.46 14.81 16.50
C ALA A 115 12.57 15.88 15.85
N ALA A 116 12.97 17.15 15.95
CA ALA A 116 12.24 18.26 15.35
C ALA A 116 12.29 18.20 13.82
N ALA A 117 13.46 17.89 13.25
CA ALA A 117 13.64 17.73 11.81
C ALA A 117 12.73 16.65 11.23
N LEU A 118 12.58 15.53 11.96
CA LEU A 118 11.70 14.43 11.58
C LEU A 118 10.22 14.65 11.96
N GLY A 119 9.87 15.83 12.49
CA GLY A 119 8.57 16.12 13.08
C GLY A 119 7.37 15.89 12.16
N TRP A 120 7.54 16.01 10.84
CA TRP A 120 6.48 15.68 9.87
C TRP A 120 5.94 14.26 10.05
N LEU A 121 6.79 13.28 10.40
CA LEU A 121 6.38 11.88 10.64
C LEU A 121 5.38 11.72 11.80
N ALA A 122 5.28 12.70 12.69
CA ALA A 122 4.32 12.72 13.80
C ALA A 122 2.99 13.43 13.45
N THR A 123 2.88 14.01 12.26
CA THR A 123 1.72 14.82 11.85
C THR A 123 0.61 13.97 11.22
N SER A 124 -0.63 14.47 11.29
CA SER A 124 -1.75 13.91 10.53
C SER A 124 -1.57 14.04 9.02
N SER A 125 -0.84 15.05 8.56
CA SER A 125 -0.54 15.27 7.13
C SER A 125 0.32 14.14 6.58
N CYS A 126 1.32 13.68 7.33
CA CYS A 126 2.09 12.49 6.96
C CYS A 126 1.20 11.26 6.78
N LEU A 127 0.35 10.97 7.77
CA LEU A 127 -0.58 9.86 7.68
C LEU A 127 -1.55 10.00 6.49
N HIS A 128 -2.02 11.21 6.21
CA HIS A 128 -2.89 11.49 5.07
C HIS A 128 -2.17 11.26 3.73
N GLU A 129 -0.92 11.72 3.59
CA GLU A 129 -0.12 11.49 2.38
C GLU A 129 0.17 10.00 2.16
N ILE A 130 0.52 9.25 3.22
CA ILE A 130 0.71 7.80 3.15
C ILE A 130 -0.57 7.10 2.68
N LYS A 131 -1.71 7.44 3.30
CA LYS A 131 -3.03 6.86 2.96
C LYS A 131 -3.42 7.07 1.51
N ASN A 132 -3.19 8.28 0.99
CA ASN A 132 -3.56 8.64 -0.38
C ASN A 132 -2.47 8.31 -1.42
N SER A 133 -1.30 7.86 -0.98
CA SER A 133 -0.26 7.39 -1.89
C SER A 133 -0.72 6.13 -2.63
N LYS A 134 -0.34 6.01 -3.89
CA LYS A 134 -0.51 4.77 -4.66
C LYS A 134 0.41 3.69 -4.12
N ILE A 135 0.03 2.42 -4.23
CA ILE A 135 0.95 1.31 -3.88
C ILE A 135 2.18 1.28 -4.80
N PHE A 136 1.97 1.53 -6.09
CA PHE A 136 2.97 1.67 -7.16
C PHE A 136 2.44 2.63 -8.24
N PRO A 137 3.26 3.23 -9.11
CA PRO A 137 2.84 4.36 -9.97
C PRO A 137 1.62 4.10 -10.85
N ASP A 138 1.51 2.88 -11.38
CA ASP A 138 0.48 2.49 -12.34
C ASP A 138 -0.77 1.88 -11.69
N THR A 139 -0.83 1.75 -10.35
CA THR A 139 -2.05 1.24 -9.72
C THR A 139 -3.15 2.31 -9.68
N PRO A 140 -4.42 1.92 -9.91
CA PRO A 140 -5.55 2.82 -9.65
C PRO A 140 -5.88 2.95 -8.16
N LEU A 141 -5.28 2.13 -7.28
CA LEU A 141 -5.62 2.07 -5.86
C LEU A 141 -4.61 2.82 -4.99
N THR A 142 -5.14 3.59 -4.06
CA THR A 142 -4.39 4.15 -2.94
C THR A 142 -4.14 3.12 -1.85
N THR A 143 -3.23 3.44 -0.93
CA THR A 143 -2.90 2.61 0.22
C THR A 143 -4.11 2.41 1.14
N ASP A 144 -4.90 3.46 1.35
CA ASP A 144 -6.09 3.39 2.20
C ASP A 144 -7.25 2.61 1.55
N GLU A 145 -7.44 2.72 0.24
CA GLU A 145 -8.42 1.90 -0.51
C GLU A 145 -8.08 0.41 -0.44
N LEU A 146 -6.79 0.07 -0.59
CA LEU A 146 -6.33 -1.31 -0.47
C LEU A 146 -6.43 -1.82 0.97
N LEU A 147 -6.12 -0.98 1.97
CA LEU A 147 -6.21 -1.33 3.39
C LEU A 147 -7.65 -1.58 3.86
N ASN A 148 -8.54 -0.63 3.59
CA ASN A 148 -9.88 -0.64 4.14
C ASN A 148 -10.83 -1.54 3.33
N MET A 149 -10.36 -2.15 2.23
CA MET A 149 -11.17 -2.94 1.30
C MET A 149 -12.53 -2.27 1.09
N ARG A 150 -12.55 -0.94 0.93
CA ARG A 150 -13.75 -0.16 1.27
C ARG A 150 -14.81 -0.42 0.21
N LEU A 151 -15.68 -1.36 0.56
CA LEU A 151 -16.97 -1.67 -0.02
C LEU A 151 -17.89 -0.48 0.26
N ASP A 152 -17.71 0.62 -0.47
CA ASP A 152 -18.79 1.59 -0.54
C ASP A 152 -19.92 0.96 -1.37
N GLU A 153 -20.81 0.24 -0.67
CA GLU A 153 -22.11 -0.20 -1.20
C GLU A 153 -22.93 0.98 -1.75
N GLN A 154 -22.54 2.22 -1.43
CA GLN A 154 -23.18 3.45 -1.87
C GLN A 154 -22.84 3.84 -3.32
N GLU A 155 -21.75 3.34 -3.94
CA GLU A 155 -21.32 3.76 -5.30
C GLU A 155 -21.03 2.64 -6.31
N GLY A 156 -21.28 1.37 -5.97
CA GLY A 156 -21.26 0.29 -6.96
C GLY A 156 -19.89 -0.07 -7.54
N LYS A 157 -18.79 0.41 -6.95
CA LYS A 157 -17.42 -0.06 -7.20
C LYS A 157 -16.91 -0.84 -6.00
N SER A 158 -17.46 -2.03 -5.80
CA SER A 158 -16.92 -3.01 -4.85
C SER A 158 -15.67 -3.63 -5.47
N LEU A 159 -14.49 -3.41 -4.86
CA LEU A 159 -13.27 -4.12 -5.24
C LEU A 159 -13.42 -5.57 -4.79
N HIS A 160 -13.37 -6.50 -5.73
CA HIS A 160 -13.47 -7.93 -5.41
C HIS A 160 -12.15 -8.41 -4.79
N PHE A 161 -12.19 -9.38 -3.87
CA PHE A 161 -11.00 -9.99 -3.25
C PHE A 161 -9.92 -10.38 -4.29
N SER A 162 -10.35 -10.95 -5.43
CA SER A 162 -9.44 -11.32 -6.52
C SER A 162 -8.73 -10.14 -7.17
N GLU A 163 -9.33 -8.94 -7.17
CA GLU A 163 -8.69 -7.73 -7.68
C GLU A 163 -7.62 -7.23 -6.72
N VAL A 164 -7.88 -7.28 -5.41
CA VAL A 164 -6.90 -6.94 -4.37
C VAL A 164 -5.68 -7.86 -4.47
N VAL A 165 -5.90 -9.18 -4.51
CA VAL A 165 -4.83 -10.17 -4.69
C VAL A 165 -4.02 -9.91 -5.96
N LYS A 166 -4.70 -9.61 -7.07
CA LYS A 166 -4.04 -9.27 -8.34
C LYS A 166 -3.17 -8.01 -8.21
N VAL A 167 -3.68 -6.97 -7.56
CA VAL A 167 -2.94 -5.72 -7.34
C VAL A 167 -1.72 -5.97 -6.44
N LEU A 168 -1.84 -6.78 -5.39
CA LEU A 168 -0.72 -7.18 -4.54
C LEU A 168 0.36 -7.93 -5.32
N GLY A 169 -0.02 -8.93 -6.13
CA GLY A 169 0.94 -9.65 -6.98
C GLY A 169 1.62 -8.75 -8.03
N GLN A 170 0.90 -7.75 -8.56
CA GLN A 170 1.48 -6.73 -9.43
C GLN A 170 2.46 -5.82 -8.69
N ALA A 171 2.12 -5.39 -7.48
CA ALA A 171 2.98 -4.59 -6.63
C ALA A 171 4.28 -5.33 -6.31
N ASP A 172 4.19 -6.59 -5.87
CA ASP A 172 5.37 -7.41 -5.56
C ASP A 172 6.25 -7.64 -6.79
N SER A 173 5.65 -7.87 -7.97
CA SER A 173 6.40 -7.95 -9.23
C SER A 173 7.11 -6.64 -9.58
N TYR A 174 6.44 -5.50 -9.35
CA TYR A 174 7.01 -4.18 -9.57
C TYR A 174 8.18 -3.87 -8.63
N PHE A 175 8.07 -4.28 -7.36
CA PHE A 175 9.12 -4.14 -6.34
C PHE A 175 10.31 -5.06 -6.61
N ALA A 176 10.07 -6.33 -6.95
CA ALA A 176 11.12 -7.27 -7.31
C ALA A 176 11.97 -6.76 -8.49
N GLY A 177 11.35 -6.13 -9.49
CA GLY A 177 12.06 -5.51 -10.62
C GLY A 177 13.00 -4.36 -10.23
N ARG A 178 12.89 -3.83 -9.01
CA ARG A 178 13.73 -2.78 -8.42
C ARG A 178 14.65 -3.29 -7.31
N ASN A 179 14.72 -4.60 -7.09
CA ASN A 179 15.40 -5.23 -5.96
C ASN A 179 14.84 -4.79 -4.59
N LEU A 180 13.54 -4.48 -4.55
CA LEU A 180 12.83 -4.21 -3.31
C LEU A 180 12.09 -5.47 -2.83
N PRO A 181 11.95 -5.67 -1.51
CA PRO A 181 11.22 -6.80 -0.96
C PRO A 181 9.71 -6.70 -1.25
N SER A 182 8.95 -7.76 -0.94
CA SER A 182 7.48 -7.73 -1.12
C SER A 182 6.83 -6.65 -0.26
N LEU A 183 5.61 -6.23 -0.58
CA LEU A 183 4.90 -5.21 0.19
C LEU A 183 4.80 -5.57 1.67
N LYS A 184 4.52 -6.84 1.97
CA LYS A 184 4.42 -7.36 3.33
C LYS A 184 5.75 -7.29 4.07
N GLU A 185 6.84 -7.68 3.41
CA GLU A 185 8.19 -7.59 3.97
C GLU A 185 8.61 -6.13 4.19
N GLN A 186 8.30 -5.23 3.24
CA GLN A 186 8.51 -3.79 3.40
C GLN A 186 7.81 -3.27 4.66
N LEU A 187 6.51 -3.55 4.82
CA LEU A 187 5.74 -3.12 6.01
C LEU A 187 6.34 -3.64 7.32
N ALA A 188 6.75 -4.92 7.38
CA ALA A 188 7.35 -5.49 8.58
C ALA A 188 8.68 -4.80 8.94
N LEU A 189 9.57 -4.65 7.95
CA LEU A 189 10.87 -4.01 8.13
C LEU A 189 10.75 -2.52 8.45
N GLU A 190 9.77 -1.84 7.84
CA GLU A 190 9.48 -0.42 8.06
C GLU A 190 9.01 -0.13 9.48
N ILE A 191 8.10 -0.95 10.02
CA ILE A 191 7.58 -0.77 11.39
C ILE A 191 8.74 -0.78 12.40
N ASP A 192 9.65 -1.75 12.27
CA ASP A 192 10.80 -1.89 13.17
C ASP A 192 11.83 -0.78 12.95
N ALA A 193 12.05 -0.38 11.68
CA ALA A 193 12.96 0.72 11.34
C ALA A 193 12.44 2.06 11.88
N LEU A 194 11.15 2.35 11.74
CA LEU A 194 10.51 3.57 12.24
C LEU A 194 10.57 3.65 13.77
N GLU A 195 10.46 2.54 14.48
CA GLU A 195 10.66 2.50 15.94
C GLU A 195 12.12 2.82 16.32
N ARG A 196 13.11 2.28 15.59
CA ARG A 196 14.52 2.62 15.82
C ARG A 196 14.82 4.08 15.51
N VAL A 197 14.34 4.61 14.38
CA VAL A 197 14.50 6.01 13.99
C VAL A 197 13.89 6.94 15.05
N GLU A 198 12.69 6.64 15.54
CA GLU A 198 12.09 7.41 16.64
C GLU A 198 12.95 7.39 17.90
N ASN A 199 13.48 6.22 18.27
CA ASN A 199 14.34 6.09 19.43
C ASN A 199 15.63 6.91 19.27
N TYR A 200 16.31 6.80 18.12
CA TYR A 200 17.54 7.54 17.83
C TYR A 200 17.33 9.05 17.85
N ALA A 201 16.31 9.53 17.14
CA ALA A 201 15.99 10.96 17.07
C ALA A 201 15.68 11.55 18.46
N ASN A 202 15.11 10.74 19.36
CA ASN A 202 14.74 11.14 20.70
C ASN A 202 15.82 10.95 21.79
N LEU A 203 16.99 10.37 21.48
CA LEU A 203 18.06 10.10 22.46
C LEU A 203 18.58 11.39 23.13
N GLN A 204 18.69 12.46 22.36
CA GLN A 204 19.28 13.74 22.73
C GLN A 204 18.29 14.91 22.54
N ALA A 205 16.99 14.62 22.50
CA ALA A 205 15.97 15.63 22.30
C ALA A 205 15.50 16.23 23.63
N GLU A 206 15.57 17.55 23.77
CA GLU A 206 15.14 18.26 24.99
C GLU A 206 13.69 18.77 24.88
N ASP A 207 13.40 19.65 23.92
CA ASP A 207 12.13 20.39 23.84
C ASP A 207 11.02 19.67 23.06
N TYR A 208 11.41 18.86 22.07
CA TYR A 208 10.47 18.18 21.18
C TYR A 208 10.78 16.69 21.14
N ARG A 209 9.75 15.86 21.30
CA ARG A 209 9.87 14.42 21.14
C ARG A 209 9.09 13.97 19.92
N LEU A 210 9.78 13.28 19.02
CA LEU A 210 9.18 12.64 17.87
C LEU A 210 8.25 11.52 18.33
N ASP A 211 7.03 11.50 17.81
CA ASP A 211 6.01 10.50 18.14
C ASP A 211 5.33 9.99 16.86
N CYS A 212 5.86 8.89 16.32
CA CYS A 212 5.36 8.24 15.12
C CYS A 212 4.30 7.17 15.42
N ARG A 213 3.66 7.19 16.60
CA ARG A 213 2.64 6.17 16.98
C ARG A 213 1.53 6.02 15.94
N GLN A 214 0.96 7.13 15.45
CA GLN A 214 -0.14 7.10 14.49
C GLN A 214 0.25 6.41 13.18
N VAL A 215 1.44 6.71 12.66
CA VAL A 215 1.98 6.08 11.46
C VAL A 215 2.27 4.60 11.72
N ARG A 216 2.97 4.26 12.81
CA ARG A 216 3.23 2.86 13.17
C ARG A 216 1.96 2.02 13.34
N ASP A 217 0.93 2.57 13.97
CA ASP A 217 -0.33 1.85 14.18
C ASP A 217 -1.05 1.60 12.86
N TYR A 218 -1.02 2.57 11.93
CA TYR A 218 -1.52 2.39 10.58
C TYR A 218 -0.76 1.30 9.80
N LEU A 219 0.59 1.34 9.82
CA LEU A 219 1.41 0.31 9.18
C LEU A 219 1.17 -1.09 9.78
N LYS A 220 1.03 -1.19 11.10
CA LYS A 220 0.68 -2.45 11.80
C LYS A 220 -0.69 -2.95 11.40
N GLN A 221 -1.68 -2.06 11.27
CA GLN A 221 -3.01 -2.42 10.79
C GLN A 221 -2.92 -2.96 9.35
N PHE A 222 -2.14 -2.30 8.50
CA PHE A 222 -1.94 -2.71 7.12
C PHE A 222 -1.27 -4.07 6.99
N ASN A 223 -0.18 -4.29 7.73
CA ASN A 223 0.51 -5.57 7.75
C ASN A 223 -0.42 -6.71 8.23
N ARG A 224 -1.27 -6.47 9.24
CA ARG A 224 -2.26 -7.46 9.71
C ARG A 224 -3.32 -7.77 8.66
N GLN A 225 -3.80 -6.77 7.93
CA GLN A 225 -4.76 -6.95 6.84
C GLN A 225 -4.15 -7.82 5.73
N LEU A 226 -2.92 -7.53 5.29
CA LEU A 226 -2.23 -8.37 4.30
C LEU A 226 -2.02 -9.81 4.77
N ALA A 227 -1.60 -10.01 6.01
CA ALA A 227 -1.45 -11.35 6.59
C ALA A 227 -2.79 -12.11 6.64
N SER A 228 -3.91 -11.41 6.84
CA SER A 228 -5.24 -12.03 6.82
C SER A 228 -5.67 -12.46 5.41
N LEU A 229 -5.26 -11.72 4.37
CA LEU A 229 -5.52 -12.07 2.97
C LEU A 229 -4.74 -13.34 2.58
N GLU A 230 -3.46 -13.43 2.95
CA GLU A 230 -2.67 -14.64 2.70
C GLU A 230 -3.23 -15.86 3.45
N GLN A 231 -3.66 -15.70 4.70
CA GLN A 231 -4.30 -16.81 5.44
C GLN A 231 -5.61 -17.28 4.80
N GLN A 232 -6.29 -16.43 4.03
CA GLN A 232 -7.43 -16.82 3.21
C GLN A 232 -7.04 -17.49 1.89
N GLU A 233 -5.79 -17.30 1.43
CA GLU A 233 -5.23 -17.96 0.24
C GLU A 233 -4.62 -19.34 0.53
N LEU A 234 -4.05 -19.57 1.72
CA LEU A 234 -3.50 -20.87 2.08
C LEU A 234 -4.63 -21.87 2.42
N PRO A 235 -4.69 -23.05 1.77
CA PRO A 235 -5.46 -24.16 2.30
C PRO A 235 -4.94 -24.47 3.70
N ALA A 236 -5.81 -24.50 4.70
CA ALA A 236 -5.44 -24.95 6.03
C ALA A 236 -4.96 -26.42 5.93
N GLU A 237 -3.64 -26.64 5.94
CA GLU A 237 -3.05 -27.96 6.10
C GLU A 237 -3.53 -28.54 7.43
N ARG A 238 -4.54 -29.42 7.35
CA ARG A 238 -4.85 -30.35 8.42
C ARG A 238 -4.00 -31.59 8.19
N ASP A 239 -3.00 -31.69 9.06
CA ASP A 239 -2.30 -32.91 9.42
C ASP A 239 -3.35 -33.98 9.76
N ASP A 240 -3.54 -34.97 8.87
CA ASP A 240 -4.20 -36.24 9.19
C ASP A 240 -3.71 -37.34 8.23
N ALA A 241 -2.80 -38.14 8.79
CA ALA A 241 -2.56 -39.57 8.60
C ALA A 241 -2.59 -40.18 7.17
N GLU A 242 -1.43 -40.74 6.82
CA GLU A 242 -1.20 -41.76 5.80
C GLU A 242 -2.37 -42.77 5.65
N ILE A 243 -2.95 -42.81 4.45
CA ILE A 243 -3.55 -44.04 3.91
C ILE A 243 -2.88 -44.31 2.56
N ASP A 244 -2.00 -45.31 2.61
CA ASP A 244 -1.36 -45.98 1.50
C ASP A 244 -2.39 -46.66 0.58
N SER A 245 -2.35 -46.34 -0.72
CA SER A 245 -2.53 -47.32 -1.81
C SER A 245 -1.97 -46.77 -3.13
N PRO A 246 -1.43 -47.63 -4.03
CA PRO A 246 -0.54 -47.22 -5.11
C PRO A 246 -1.16 -47.26 -6.51
N ASP A 247 -0.39 -46.69 -7.45
CA ASP A 247 -0.39 -46.84 -8.92
C ASP A 247 -1.43 -46.07 -9.77
N ALA A 248 -0.96 -45.05 -10.52
CA ALA A 248 -0.59 -45.20 -11.94
C ALA A 248 -0.32 -43.85 -12.66
N ASP A 249 0.93 -43.70 -13.12
CA ASP A 249 1.39 -43.16 -14.42
C ASP A 249 0.97 -41.75 -14.93
N ALA A 250 1.91 -40.78 -14.78
CA ALA A 250 2.39 -39.69 -15.67
C ALA A 250 1.43 -38.78 -16.50
N PRO A 251 1.90 -37.61 -17.01
CA PRO A 251 2.69 -36.53 -16.41
C PRO A 251 1.86 -35.23 -16.27
N VAL A 252 2.32 -34.34 -15.39
CA VAL A 252 1.79 -32.99 -15.19
C VAL A 252 1.87 -32.18 -16.50
N ALA A 253 0.71 -31.82 -17.04
CA ALA A 253 0.56 -30.70 -17.95
C ALA A 253 -0.59 -29.83 -17.42
N MET A 254 -0.28 -28.63 -16.95
CA MET A 254 -1.24 -27.56 -16.73
C MET A 254 -1.26 -26.68 -17.99
N PRO A 255 -2.10 -26.95 -19.01
CA PRO A 255 -2.44 -25.96 -20.00
C PRO A 255 -3.54 -25.07 -19.41
N GLY A 256 -3.34 -23.75 -19.46
CA GLY A 256 -4.38 -22.78 -19.15
C GLY A 256 -5.68 -23.16 -19.87
N LYS A 257 -6.72 -23.50 -19.11
CA LYS A 257 -8.06 -23.81 -19.64
C LYS A 257 -8.69 -22.52 -20.15
N TYR A 258 -8.49 -22.21 -21.43
CA TYR A 258 -9.33 -21.24 -22.13
C TYR A 258 -10.76 -21.78 -22.16
N ILE A 259 -11.70 -21.07 -21.55
CA ILE A 259 -13.13 -21.34 -21.70
C ILE A 259 -13.52 -20.93 -23.13
N ARG A 260 -13.81 -21.89 -24.00
CA ARG A 260 -14.12 -21.66 -25.42
C ARG A 260 -15.55 -22.02 -25.78
N SER A 261 -16.25 -22.72 -24.90
CA SER A 261 -17.62 -23.13 -25.11
C SER A 261 -18.45 -23.09 -23.83
N ARG A 262 -19.77 -23.04 -23.99
CA ARG A 262 -20.72 -23.18 -22.87
C ARG A 262 -20.57 -24.53 -22.15
N GLN A 263 -20.14 -25.57 -22.87
CA GLN A 263 -19.88 -26.88 -22.28
C GLN A 263 -18.66 -26.84 -21.35
N ASP A 264 -17.64 -26.04 -21.70
CA ASP A 264 -16.45 -25.86 -20.85
C ASP A 264 -16.82 -25.18 -19.52
N VAL A 265 -17.75 -24.21 -19.56
CA VAL A 265 -18.28 -23.57 -18.35
C VAL A 265 -19.00 -24.57 -17.47
N ILE A 266 -19.87 -25.42 -18.03
CA ILE A 266 -20.61 -26.42 -17.27
C ILE A 266 -19.64 -27.39 -16.58
N LEU A 267 -18.66 -27.92 -17.32
CA LEU A 267 -17.64 -28.83 -16.78
C LEU A 267 -16.81 -28.20 -15.67
N LEU A 268 -16.51 -26.90 -15.79
CA LEU A 268 -15.74 -26.18 -14.77
C LEU A 268 -16.60 -25.91 -13.53
N LEU A 269 -17.89 -25.58 -13.70
CA LEU A 269 -18.83 -25.46 -12.58
C LEU A 269 -19.08 -26.82 -11.90
N ASP A 270 -19.09 -27.93 -12.64
CA ASP A 270 -19.15 -29.28 -12.05
C ASP A 270 -17.90 -29.59 -11.22
N GLN A 271 -16.70 -29.25 -11.73
CA GLN A 271 -15.45 -29.37 -10.96
C GLN A 271 -15.47 -28.53 -9.68
N VAL A 272 -16.05 -27.33 -9.74
CA VAL A 272 -16.25 -26.46 -8.57
C VAL A 272 -17.28 -27.07 -7.61
N LEU A 273 -18.37 -27.67 -8.10
CA LEU A 273 -19.35 -28.36 -7.27
C LEU A 273 -18.81 -29.61 -6.61
N ASP A 274 -17.95 -30.37 -7.30
CA ASP A 274 -17.25 -31.52 -6.73
C ASP A 274 -16.29 -31.08 -5.64
N TYR A 275 -15.62 -29.94 -5.83
CA TYR A 275 -14.83 -29.34 -4.77
C TYR A 275 -15.69 -29.04 -3.53
N PHE A 276 -16.78 -28.28 -3.67
CA PHE A 276 -17.59 -27.96 -2.49
C PHE A 276 -18.26 -29.20 -1.86
N GLN A 277 -18.66 -30.21 -2.64
CA GLN A 277 -19.24 -31.44 -2.08
C GLN A 277 -18.25 -32.25 -1.24
N ASN A 278 -16.99 -32.29 -1.65
CA ASN A 278 -15.96 -33.08 -0.99
C ASN A 278 -15.22 -32.31 0.12
N TYR A 279 -15.09 -30.98 -0.01
CA TYR A 279 -14.25 -30.16 0.88
C TYR A 279 -15.06 -29.15 1.72
N GLU A 280 -16.24 -28.72 1.28
CA GLU A 280 -17.03 -27.66 1.94
C GLU A 280 -18.57 -27.92 1.88
N PRO A 281 -19.08 -29.05 2.40
CA PRO A 281 -20.46 -29.50 2.16
C PRO A 281 -21.54 -28.57 2.75
N SER A 282 -21.17 -27.73 3.72
CA SER A 282 -22.05 -26.74 4.36
C SER A 282 -22.00 -25.35 3.70
N HIS A 283 -21.16 -25.15 2.68
CA HIS A 283 -21.02 -23.86 2.01
C HIS A 283 -22.28 -23.53 1.19
N PRO A 284 -22.77 -22.28 1.16
CA PRO A 284 -23.99 -21.92 0.42
C PRO A 284 -23.80 -21.92 -1.11
N ALA A 285 -22.55 -21.79 -1.60
CA ALA A 285 -22.26 -21.72 -3.03
C ALA A 285 -22.76 -22.92 -3.85
N PRO A 286 -22.65 -24.20 -3.43
CA PRO A 286 -23.24 -25.33 -4.15
C PRO A 286 -24.68 -25.13 -4.60
N ILE A 287 -25.51 -24.55 -3.74
CA ILE A 287 -26.93 -24.31 -4.03
C ILE A 287 -27.08 -23.25 -5.11
N LEU A 288 -26.29 -22.16 -5.02
CA LEU A 288 -26.29 -21.06 -5.98
C LEU A 288 -25.68 -21.44 -7.33
N ILE A 289 -24.63 -22.26 -7.32
CA ILE A 289 -23.97 -22.77 -8.53
C ILE A 289 -24.88 -23.74 -9.26
N ARG A 290 -25.54 -24.67 -8.55
CA ARG A 290 -26.54 -25.57 -9.17
C ARG A 290 -27.72 -24.81 -9.77
N ARG A 291 -28.17 -23.72 -9.12
CA ARG A 291 -29.19 -22.82 -9.69
C ARG A 291 -28.68 -22.13 -10.94
N SER A 292 -27.46 -21.60 -10.90
CA SER A 292 -26.81 -20.93 -12.05
C SER A 292 -26.63 -21.90 -13.22
N GLN A 293 -26.23 -23.16 -12.97
CA GLN A 293 -26.10 -24.21 -13.98
C GLN A 293 -27.45 -24.54 -14.65
N LYS A 294 -28.55 -24.58 -13.90
CA LYS A 294 -29.89 -24.79 -14.48
C LYS A 294 -30.29 -23.64 -15.41
N MET A 295 -29.95 -22.41 -15.04
CA MET A 295 -30.28 -21.21 -15.81
C MET A 295 -29.46 -21.06 -17.09
N ILE A 296 -28.29 -21.69 -17.16
CA ILE A 296 -27.45 -21.69 -18.36
C ILE A 296 -28.25 -22.29 -19.52
N GLY A 297 -28.66 -21.42 -20.45
CA GLY A 297 -29.42 -21.72 -21.68
C GLY A 297 -30.94 -21.78 -21.58
N MET A 298 -31.51 -21.36 -20.46
CA MET A 298 -32.93 -21.04 -20.39
C MET A 298 -33.20 -19.72 -21.13
N ASP A 299 -34.43 -19.54 -21.62
CA ASP A 299 -34.85 -18.22 -22.08
C ASP A 299 -35.02 -17.26 -20.88
N PHE A 300 -34.92 -15.97 -21.14
CA PHE A 300 -34.96 -14.94 -20.11
C PHE A 300 -36.26 -14.95 -19.29
N ALA A 301 -37.40 -15.30 -19.90
CA ALA A 301 -38.68 -15.39 -19.21
C ALA A 301 -38.69 -16.52 -18.16
N THR A 302 -38.14 -17.68 -18.51
CA THR A 302 -37.99 -18.84 -17.63
C THR A 302 -37.00 -18.55 -16.47
N ILE A 303 -35.95 -17.78 -16.73
CA ILE A 303 -34.98 -17.33 -15.71
C ILE A 303 -35.66 -16.44 -14.66
N VAL A 304 -36.52 -15.52 -15.09
CA VAL A 304 -37.25 -14.60 -14.19
C VAL A 304 -38.26 -15.37 -13.33
N GLU A 305 -38.94 -16.37 -13.90
CA GLU A 305 -39.86 -17.26 -13.20
C GLU A 305 -39.16 -18.11 -12.10
N GLU A 306 -37.95 -18.59 -12.37
CA GLU A 306 -37.15 -19.37 -11.40
C GLU A 306 -36.57 -18.51 -10.25
N LEU A 307 -36.20 -17.25 -10.52
CA LEU A 307 -35.59 -16.36 -9.53
C LEU A 307 -36.61 -15.69 -8.60
N LEU A 308 -37.81 -15.38 -9.10
CA LEU A 308 -38.79 -14.55 -8.42
C LEU A 308 -40.23 -15.02 -8.70
N PRO A 309 -40.66 -16.17 -8.16
CA PRO A 309 -41.99 -16.72 -8.42
C PRO A 309 -43.13 -15.79 -7.98
N GLU A 310 -42.91 -14.93 -6.98
CA GLU A 310 -43.92 -13.95 -6.50
C GLU A 310 -43.94 -12.63 -7.28
N SER A 311 -42.96 -12.36 -8.15
CA SER A 311 -42.83 -11.06 -8.87
C SER A 311 -43.44 -11.06 -10.28
N LEU A 312 -43.86 -12.22 -10.79
CA LEU A 312 -44.52 -12.33 -12.10
C LEU A 312 -45.86 -11.59 -12.16
N ALA A 313 -46.59 -11.52 -11.04
CA ALA A 313 -47.84 -10.77 -10.95
C ALA A 313 -47.63 -9.25 -11.14
N SER A 314 -46.50 -8.71 -10.66
CA SER A 314 -46.14 -7.30 -10.77
C SER A 314 -45.58 -6.93 -12.15
N LEU A 315 -44.85 -7.85 -12.80
CA LEU A 315 -44.35 -7.67 -14.17
C LEU A 315 -45.47 -7.69 -15.23
N ASN A 316 -46.50 -8.55 -15.06
CA ASN A 316 -47.67 -8.56 -15.96
C ASN A 316 -48.56 -7.30 -15.81
N GLN A 317 -48.52 -6.62 -14.66
CA GLN A 317 -49.18 -5.30 -14.50
C GLN A 317 -48.39 -4.15 -15.15
N LEU A 318 -47.07 -4.28 -15.31
CA LEU A 318 -46.21 -3.28 -15.96
C LEU A 318 -46.11 -3.48 -17.47
N SER A 319 -46.22 -4.72 -17.97
CA SER A 319 -46.07 -5.06 -19.39
C SER A 319 -47.38 -5.04 -20.18
N GLY A 320 -48.43 -4.37 -19.69
CA GLY A 320 -49.76 -4.30 -20.30
C GLY A 320 -49.76 -4.17 -21.83
N LYS A 321 -49.98 -5.33 -22.47
CA LYS A 321 -50.67 -5.51 -23.74
C LYS A 321 -51.64 -6.67 -23.57
#